data_AF-A0A846P9S1-F1
#
_entry.id   AF-A0A846P9S1-F1
#
_cell.length_a   1.000
_cell.length_b   1.000
_cell.length_c   1.000
_cell.angle_alpha   90.00
_cell.angle_beta   90.00
_cell.angle_gamma   90.00
#
_symmetry.space_group_name_H-M   'P 1'
#
loop_
_entity.id
_entity.type
_entity.pdbx_description
1 polymer ?
#
loop_
_entity_poly.entity_id
_entity_poly.type
_entity_poly.pdbx_seq_one_letter_code
_entity_poly.pdbx_strand_id
1 'polypeptide(L)'
;MSFQNVLKAWEGSQVTVVNPESYRSTALKESLGFQAYGAKISEVGEDYVMLVYSAQKKGQEENVEQWIPIDMIKRITIQGGERFIHL
;
A
#
# COMPACT_ATOMS: atom_id res chain seq x y z
N MET A 1 -19.41 8.27 2.12
CA MET A 1 -18.36 8.01 3.13
C MET A 1 -17.03 8.15 2.41
N SER A 2 -16.17 9.11 2.78
CA SER A 2 -14.91 9.37 2.08
C SER A 2 -13.86 8.32 2.45
N PHE A 3 -13.00 7.89 1.50
CA PHE A 3 -11.87 6.99 1.78
C PHE A 3 -10.98 7.52 2.90
N GLN A 4 -10.81 8.84 2.97
CA GLN A 4 -10.03 9.51 4.00
C GLN A 4 -10.50 9.16 5.43
N ASN A 5 -11.82 9.12 5.67
CA ASN A 5 -12.35 8.82 7.01
C ASN A 5 -12.07 7.36 7.41
N VAL A 6 -12.12 6.44 6.44
CA VAL A 6 -11.81 5.03 6.67
C VAL A 6 -10.32 4.86 6.95
N LEU A 7 -9.47 5.51 6.16
CA LEU A 7 -8.01 5.46 6.33
C LEU A 7 -7.57 6.08 7.65
N LYS A 8 -8.14 7.23 8.05
CA LYS A 8 -7.88 7.84 9.37
C LYS A 8 -8.22 6.90 10.53
N ALA A 9 -9.32 6.15 10.42
CA ALA A 9 -9.66 5.13 11.41
C ALA A 9 -8.68 3.93 11.42
N TRP A 10 -7.86 3.77 10.38
CA TRP A 10 -6.86 2.71 10.24
C TRP A 10 -5.43 3.22 10.45
N GLU A 11 -5.24 4.48 10.81
CA GLU A 11 -3.93 5.05 11.08
C GLU A 11 -3.19 4.23 12.15
N GLY A 12 -1.90 3.96 11.92
CA GLY A 12 -1.08 3.08 12.74
C GLY A 12 -1.30 1.58 12.53
N SER A 13 -2.30 1.17 11.74
CA SER A 13 -2.59 -0.25 11.48
C SER A 13 -1.81 -0.83 10.31
N GLN A 14 -1.64 -2.15 10.33
CA GLN A 14 -1.18 -2.93 9.19
C GLN A 14 -2.30 -3.06 8.14
N VAL A 15 -1.92 -2.92 6.87
CA VAL A 15 -2.76 -3.03 5.68
C VAL A 15 -2.02 -3.77 4.58
N THR A 16 -2.77 -4.41 3.70
CA THR A 16 -2.24 -5.02 2.47
C THR A 16 -2.55 -4.09 1.31
N VAL A 17 -1.53 -3.62 0.63
CA VAL A 17 -1.67 -2.80 -0.58
C VAL A 17 -1.68 -3.71 -1.78
N VAL A 18 -2.66 -3.57 -2.66
CA VAL A 18 -2.78 -4.29 -3.92
C VAL A 18 -2.59 -3.28 -5.04
N ASN A 19 -1.49 -3.41 -5.79
CA ASN A 19 -1.18 -2.53 -6.93
C ASN A 19 -1.13 -3.33 -8.23
N PRO A 20 -2.17 -3.28 -9.08
CA PRO A 20 -2.17 -3.94 -10.38
C PRO A 20 -1.34 -3.22 -11.45
N GLU A 21 -0.94 -1.96 -11.21
CA GLU A 21 -0.28 -1.07 -12.19
C GLU A 21 1.22 -0.84 -11.92
N SER A 22 1.88 -1.60 -11.03
CA SER A 22 3.34 -1.53 -10.80
C SER A 22 4.17 -2.10 -11.96
N TYR A 23 3.84 -1.73 -13.20
CA TYR A 23 4.62 -2.00 -14.39
C TYR A 23 5.70 -0.91 -14.55
N ARG A 24 6.87 -1.10 -13.94
CA ARG A 24 8.14 -0.56 -14.46
C ARG A 24 9.34 -1.38 -13.98
N SER A 25 9.78 -2.28 -14.86
CA SER A 25 11.09 -2.93 -14.95
C SER A 25 11.71 -3.47 -13.65
N THR A 26 11.24 -4.62 -13.18
CA THR A 26 12.15 -5.56 -12.51
C THR A 26 12.80 -6.41 -13.60
N ALA A 27 14.13 -6.36 -13.70
CA ALA A 27 14.94 -7.13 -14.65
C ALA A 27 15.02 -8.64 -14.31
N LEU A 28 14.01 -9.17 -13.61
CA LEU A 28 13.94 -10.55 -13.19
C LEU A 28 12.67 -11.14 -13.81
N LYS A 29 12.89 -12.11 -14.70
CA LYS A 29 11.91 -13.10 -15.11
C LYS A 29 11.12 -13.52 -13.87
N GLU A 30 9.82 -13.22 -13.83
CA GLU A 30 8.74 -14.13 -13.41
C GLU A 30 7.43 -13.34 -13.21
N SER A 31 6.40 -13.83 -13.91
CA SER A 31 4.96 -13.60 -13.73
C SER A 31 4.39 -12.17 -13.72
N LEU A 32 3.38 -11.96 -14.59
CA LEU A 32 2.33 -10.93 -14.49
C LEU A 32 1.52 -11.09 -13.17
N GLY A 33 2.17 -10.91 -12.02
CA GLY A 33 1.57 -11.08 -10.71
C GLY A 33 1.06 -9.76 -10.17
N PHE A 34 -0.21 -9.74 -9.73
CA PHE A 34 -0.72 -8.70 -8.83
C PHE A 34 0.27 -8.53 -7.66
N GLN A 35 0.97 -7.40 -7.58
CA GLN A 35 1.88 -7.15 -6.47
C GLN A 35 1.05 -6.69 -5.28
N ALA A 36 0.87 -7.60 -4.33
CA ALA A 36 0.33 -7.31 -3.01
C ALA A 36 1.49 -7.23 -2.01
N TYR A 37 1.51 -6.22 -1.16
CA TYR A 37 2.52 -6.06 -0.11
C TYR A 37 1.90 -5.56 1.19
N GLY A 38 2.41 -6.06 2.31
CA GLY A 38 2.04 -5.56 3.64
C GLY A 38 2.72 -4.23 3.92
N ALA A 39 1.97 -3.26 4.43
CA ALA A 39 2.47 -1.96 4.85
C ALA A 39 1.73 -1.49 6.12
N LYS A 40 2.33 -0.54 6.82
CA LYS A 40 1.69 0.17 7.94
C LYS A 40 1.26 1.56 7.47
N ILE A 41 0.04 1.96 7.78
CA ILE A 41 -0.36 3.37 7.64
C ILE A 41 0.36 4.17 8.71
N SER A 42 1.30 5.02 8.31
CA SER A 42 2.02 5.88 9.25
C SER A 42 1.32 7.21 9.46
N GLU A 43 0.65 7.74 8.44
CA GLU A 43 -0.02 9.04 8.47
C GLU A 43 -1.14 9.10 7.43
N VAL A 44 -2.20 9.85 7.72
CA VAL A 44 -3.28 10.14 6.77
C VAL A 44 -3.51 11.65 6.68
N GLY A 45 -3.10 12.23 5.56
CA GLY A 45 -3.24 13.65 5.26
C GLY A 45 -4.63 14.03 4.77
N GLU A 46 -4.71 15.22 4.17
CA GLU A 46 -5.94 15.71 3.55
C GLU A 46 -6.24 14.97 2.23
N ASP A 47 -5.21 14.75 1.43
CA ASP A 47 -5.26 14.21 0.07
C ASP A 47 -4.31 13.03 -0.16
N TYR A 48 -3.61 12.55 0.89
CA TYR A 48 -2.69 11.42 0.80
C TYR A 48 -2.80 10.45 2.00
N VAL A 49 -2.23 9.26 1.82
CA VAL A 49 -1.88 8.32 2.88
C VAL A 49 -0.40 7.96 2.75
N MET A 50 0.32 7.98 3.87
CA MET A 50 1.71 7.55 3.94
C MET A 50 1.78 6.12 4.48
N LEU A 51 2.45 5.27 3.71
CA LEU A 51 2.61 3.85 3.99
C LEU A 51 4.08 3.55 4.25
N VAL A 52 4.35 2.72 5.25
CA VAL A 52 5.72 2.28 5.59
C VAL A 52 5.79 0.77 5.50
N TYR A 53 6.76 0.24 4.76
CA TYR A 53 6.98 -1.20 4.60
C TYR A 53 8.47 -1.53 4.45
N SER A 54 8.85 -2.73 4.86
CA SER A 54 10.18 -3.26 4.62
C SER A 54 10.30 -3.77 3.18
N ALA A 55 11.31 -3.30 2.45
CA ALA A 55 11.64 -3.80 1.12
C ALA A 55 13.06 -4.38 1.11
N GLN A 56 13.25 -5.48 0.38
CA GLN A 56 14.57 -6.07 0.16
C GLN A 56 15.21 -5.42 -1.07
N LYS A 57 16.32 -4.70 -0.87
CA LYS A 57 17.10 -4.09 -1.94
C LYS A 57 18.54 -4.57 -1.86
N LYS A 58 18.98 -5.31 -2.88
CA LYS A 58 20.34 -5.87 -2.98
C LYS A 58 20.76 -6.69 -1.73
N GLY A 59 19.81 -7.40 -1.12
CA GLY A 59 20.05 -8.23 0.06
C GLY A 59 20.12 -7.47 1.39
N GLN A 60 19.73 -6.19 1.40
CA GLN A 60 19.53 -5.41 2.62
C GLN A 60 18.05 -5.07 2.78
N GLU A 61 17.57 -5.11 4.02
CA GLU A 61 16.23 -4.66 4.38
C GLU A 61 16.25 -3.14 4.58
N GLU A 62 15.50 -2.42 3.75
CA GLU A 62 15.32 -0.97 3.86
C GLU A 62 13.84 -0.69 4.21
N ASN A 63 13.63 0.21 5.17
CA ASN A 63 12.29 0.77 5.41
C ASN A 63 11.98 1.78 4.31
N VAL A 64 10.92 1.51 3.55
CA VAL A 64 10.45 2.38 2.49
C VAL A 64 9.23 3.14 2.97
N GLU A 65 9.28 4.47 2.85
CA GLU A 65 8.13 5.35 3.02
C GLU A 65 7.55 5.66 1.64
N GLN A 66 6.26 5.42 1.48
CA GLN A 66 5.56 5.62 0.22
C GLN A 66 4.35 6.53 0.43
N TRP A 67 4.30 7.58 -0.38
CA TRP A 67 3.22 8.55 -0.42
C TRP A 67 2.23 8.12 -1.50
N ILE A 68 0.98 7.87 -1.09
CA ILE A 68 -0.10 7.48 -1.99
C ILE A 68 -1.19 8.57 -1.96
N PRO A 69 -1.41 9.27 -3.08
CA PRO A 69 -2.57 10.13 -3.25
C PRO A 69 -3.89 9.37 -3.06
N ILE A 70 -4.85 9.95 -2.34
CA ILE A 70 -6.15 9.31 -2.04
C ILE A 70 -6.95 9.07 -3.33
N ASP A 71 -6.79 9.92 -4.34
CA ASP A 71 -7.43 9.79 -5.66
C ASP A 71 -6.93 8.57 -6.45
N MET A 72 -5.73 8.06 -6.16
CA MET A 72 -5.22 6.80 -6.71
C MET A 72 -5.86 5.56 -6.07
N ILE A 73 -6.53 5.70 -4.91
CA ILE A 73 -7.14 4.56 -4.23
C ILE A 73 -8.45 4.22 -4.93
N LYS A 74 -8.46 3.13 -5.68
CA LYS A 74 -9.64 2.61 -6.38
C LYS A 74 -10.64 2.00 -5.42
N ARG A 75 -10.17 1.30 -4.38
CA ARG A 75 -11.03 0.57 -3.44
C ARG A 75 -10.36 0.33 -2.10
N ILE A 76 -11.16 0.29 -1.04
CA ILE A 76 -10.76 -0.15 0.29
C ILE A 76 -11.68 -1.31 0.72
N THR A 77 -11.11 -2.41 1.19
CA THR A 77 -11.89 -3.58 1.64
C THR A 77 -11.38 -4.16 2.96
N ILE A 78 -12.28 -4.78 3.71
CA ILE A 78 -11.93 -5.67 4.83
C ILE A 78 -12.33 -7.08 4.44
N GLN A 79 -11.40 -8.03 4.48
CA GLN A 79 -11.66 -9.43 4.18
C GLN A 79 -10.97 -10.30 5.22
N GLY A 80 -11.72 -11.17 5.91
CA GLY A 80 -11.16 -12.05 6.94
C GLY A 80 -10.52 -11.32 8.13
N GLY A 81 -10.86 -10.05 8.37
CA GLY A 81 -10.22 -9.21 9.39
C GLY A 81 -8.98 -8.46 8.90
N GLU A 82 -8.49 -8.74 7.70
CA GLU A 82 -7.41 -8.01 7.06
C GLU A 82 -7.94 -6.80 6.30
N ARG A 83 -7.14 -5.74 6.28
CA ARG A 83 -7.45 -4.46 5.65
C ARG A 83 -6.69 -4.33 4.34
N PHE A 84 -7.38 -4.02 3.26
CA PHE A 84 -6.79 -3.91 1.93
C PHE A 84 -6.98 -2.52 1.33
N ILE A 85 -5.93 -1.99 0.72
CA ILE A 85 -5.94 -0.77 -0.09
C ILE A 85 -5.64 -1.18 -1.52
N HIS A 86 -6.59 -0.98 -2.43
CA HIS A 86 -6.42 -1.26 -3.85
C HIS A 86 -6.10 0.06 -4.56
N LEU A 87 -4.91 0.13 -5.14
CA LEU A 87 -4.43 1.22 -5.99
C LEU A 87 -4.84 1.00 -7.46
#